data_AF-A0A0B2A449-F1
#
_entry.id   AF-A0A0B2A449-F1
#
_cell.length_a   1.000
_cell.length_b   1.000
_cell.length_c   1.000
_cell.angle_alpha   90.00
_cell.angle_beta   90.00
_cell.angle_gamma   90.00
#
_symmetry.space_group_name_H-M   'P 1'
#
loop_
_entity.id
_entity.type
_entity.pdbx_description
1 polymer ?
#
loop_
_entity_poly.entity_id
_entity_poly.type
_entity_poly.pdbx_seq_one_letter_code
_entity_poly.pdbx_strand_id
1 'polypeptide(L)'
;MDGSDLLRRFCIGDPALADESGSLWTERLDARTRALITVGALVAVSAPEASVRGAVDAATGVGVRPDEVIAVLDGVVPVVGMPRAVAAAPRIAAALGYAEELCVSDDGR
;
A
#
# COMPACT_ATOMS: atom_id res chain seq x y z
N MET A 1 -2.73 25.24 10.44
CA MET A 1 -3.74 25.03 9.38
C MET A 1 -4.98 24.47 10.04
N ASP A 2 -6.13 25.10 9.85
CA ASP A 2 -7.42 24.53 10.24
C ASP A 2 -7.76 23.39 9.25
N GLY A 3 -8.29 22.27 9.75
CA GLY A 3 -8.69 21.14 8.89
C GLY A 3 -9.80 21.52 7.92
N SER A 4 -10.67 22.46 8.29
CA SER A 4 -11.74 22.95 7.42
C SER A 4 -11.20 23.71 6.19
N ASP A 5 -10.11 24.47 6.38
CA ASP A 5 -9.45 25.23 5.33
C ASP A 5 -8.76 24.30 4.32
N LEU A 6 -8.08 23.26 4.81
CA LEU A 6 -7.45 22.27 3.93
C LEU A 6 -8.48 21.50 3.09
N LEU A 7 -9.59 21.06 3.69
CA LEU A 7 -10.67 20.38 2.95
C LEU A 7 -11.28 21.29 1.89
N ARG A 8 -11.45 22.59 2.19
CA ARG A 8 -11.90 23.57 1.21
C ARG A 8 -10.96 23.65 0.01
N ARG A 9 -9.64 23.68 0.25
CA ARG A 9 -8.62 23.70 -0.83
C ARG A 9 -8.72 22.47 -1.73
N PHE A 10 -8.94 21.27 -1.16
CA PHE A 10 -9.17 20.06 -1.96
C PHE A 10 -10.42 20.17 -2.82
N CYS A 11 -11.53 20.67 -2.28
CA CYS A 11 -12.80 20.79 -3.02
C CYS A 11 -12.71 21.73 -4.24
N ILE A 12 -11.87 22.77 -4.18
CA ILE A 12 -11.69 23.71 -5.30
C ILE A 12 -10.52 23.33 -6.22
N GLY A 13 -9.81 22.23 -5.93
CA GLY A 13 -8.64 21.81 -6.68
C GLY A 13 -7.50 22.84 -6.65
N ASP A 14 -7.25 23.46 -5.49
CA ASP A 14 -6.21 24.49 -5.34
C ASP A 14 -4.84 23.93 -5.79
N PRO A 15 -4.20 24.51 -6.82
CA PRO A 15 -2.93 24.01 -7.34
C PRO A 15 -1.79 24.08 -6.32
N ALA A 16 -1.87 24.97 -5.33
CA ALA A 16 -0.85 25.06 -4.27
C ALA A 16 -0.77 23.77 -3.41
N LEU A 17 -1.80 22.92 -3.44
CA LEU A 17 -1.75 21.61 -2.81
C LEU A 17 -0.70 20.68 -3.42
N ALA A 18 -0.33 20.87 -4.68
CA ALA A 18 0.71 20.06 -5.32
C ALA A 18 2.08 20.30 -4.68
N ASP A 19 2.41 21.57 -4.42
CA ASP A 19 3.67 21.99 -3.80
C ASP A 19 3.75 21.61 -2.31
N GLU A 20 2.60 21.54 -1.64
CA GLU A 20 2.47 21.20 -0.21
C GLU A 20 2.19 19.71 0.05
N SER A 21 2.03 18.91 -1.01
CA SER A 21 1.63 17.51 -0.91
C SER A 21 2.60 16.71 -0.05
N GLY A 22 2.06 15.90 0.86
CA GLY A 22 2.86 15.00 1.70
C GLY A 22 3.45 15.60 2.98
N SER A 23 3.43 16.93 3.16
CA SER A 23 3.83 17.56 4.45
C SER A 23 2.92 17.09 5.58
N LEU A 24 1.59 17.25 5.43
CA LEU A 24 0.64 16.80 6.44
C LEU A 24 0.72 15.28 6.68
N TRP A 25 0.93 14.52 5.61
CA TRP A 25 1.10 13.07 5.67
C TRP A 25 2.24 12.69 6.62
N THR A 26 3.39 13.35 6.47
CA THR A 26 4.61 13.07 7.27
C THR A 26 4.52 13.65 8.68
N GLU A 27 3.84 14.79 8.87
CA GLU A 27 3.67 15.41 10.18
C GLU A 27 2.66 14.69 11.09
N ARG A 28 1.65 14.03 10.51
CA ARG A 28 0.54 13.43 11.27
C ARG A 28 0.60 11.91 11.40
N LEU A 29 1.27 11.23 10.48
CA LEU A 29 1.37 9.78 10.47
C LEU A 29 2.81 9.33 10.62
N ASP A 30 3.04 8.37 11.52
CA ASP A 30 4.35 7.76 11.67
C ASP A 30 4.77 6.99 10.41
N ALA A 31 6.08 6.72 10.28
CA ALA A 31 6.62 6.07 9.09
C ALA A 31 6.00 4.69 8.82
N ARG A 32 5.69 3.94 9.89
CA ARG A 32 5.09 2.62 9.82
C ARG A 32 3.67 2.67 9.24
N THR A 33 2.83 3.55 9.76
CA THR A 33 1.46 3.75 9.30
C THR A 33 1.44 4.21 7.84
N ARG A 34 2.32 5.14 7.48
CA ARG A 34 2.45 5.61 6.10
C ARG A 34 2.82 4.49 5.14
N ALA A 35 3.74 3.61 5.54
CA ALA A 35 4.16 2.48 4.72
C ALA A 35 3.01 1.48 4.49
N LEU A 36 2.29 1.10 5.55
CA LEU A 36 1.14 0.19 5.45
C LEU A 36 0.02 0.77 4.60
N ILE A 37 -0.31 2.05 4.75
CA ILE A 37 -1.33 2.70 3.90
C ILE A 37 -0.88 2.74 2.45
N THR A 38 0.41 3.00 2.19
CA THR A 38 0.95 3.02 0.82
C THR A 38 0.79 1.65 0.15
N VAL A 39 1.12 0.57 0.87
CA VAL A 39 0.90 -0.80 0.39
C VAL A 39 -0.58 -1.04 0.08
N GLY A 40 -1.47 -0.73 1.02
CA GLY A 40 -2.92 -0.91 0.83
C GLY A 40 -3.49 -0.09 -0.34
N ALA A 41 -3.03 1.15 -0.51
CA ALA A 41 -3.43 2.02 -1.60
C ALA A 41 -2.98 1.47 -2.96
N LEU A 42 -1.75 0.94 -3.06
CA LEU A 42 -1.25 0.33 -4.29
C LEU A 42 -2.01 -0.96 -4.66
N VAL A 43 -2.41 -1.75 -3.66
CA VAL A 43 -3.32 -2.88 -3.87
C VAL A 43 -4.67 -2.39 -4.41
N ALA A 44 -5.25 -1.35 -3.80
CA ALA A 44 -6.54 -0.82 -4.18
C ALA A 44 -6.59 -0.28 -5.62
N VAL A 45 -5.52 0.39 -6.07
CA VAL A 45 -5.41 0.93 -7.44
C VAL A 45 -4.86 -0.07 -8.46
N SER A 46 -4.58 -1.31 -8.06
CA SER A 46 -3.97 -2.34 -8.93
C SER A 46 -2.67 -1.86 -9.58
N ALA A 47 -1.78 -1.29 -8.75
CA ALA A 47 -0.54 -0.71 -9.22
C ALA A 47 0.40 -1.74 -9.89
N PRO A 48 1.33 -1.28 -10.76
CA PRO A 48 2.35 -2.13 -11.35
C PRO A 48 3.24 -2.82 -10.30
N GLU A 49 3.79 -3.98 -10.65
CA GLU A 49 4.62 -4.79 -9.74
C GLU A 49 5.81 -4.01 -9.15
N ALA A 50 6.49 -3.20 -9.97
CA ALA A 50 7.62 -2.38 -9.51
C ALA A 50 7.22 -1.40 -8.38
N SER A 51 6.02 -0.82 -8.45
CA SER A 51 5.49 0.08 -7.42
C SER A 51 5.16 -0.67 -6.14
N VAL A 52 4.53 -1.84 -6.26
CA VAL A 52 4.22 -2.70 -5.10
C VAL A 52 5.51 -3.14 -4.40
N ARG A 53 6.51 -3.57 -5.18
CA ARG A 53 7.84 -3.96 -4.67
C ARG A 53 8.50 -2.81 -3.90
N GLY A 54 8.60 -1.63 -4.52
CA GLY A 54 9.20 -0.46 -3.86
C GLY A 54 8.47 -0.05 -2.58
N ALA A 55 7.15 -0.19 -2.51
CA ALA A 55 6.40 0.09 -1.28
C ALA A 55 6.61 -0.95 -0.18
N VAL A 56 6.70 -2.23 -0.54
CA VAL A 56 7.01 -3.30 0.42
C VAL A 56 8.45 -3.17 0.93
N ASP A 57 9.42 -2.86 0.05
CA ASP A 57 10.81 -2.61 0.44
C ASP A 57 10.93 -1.39 1.36
N ALA A 58 10.19 -0.31 1.07
CA ALA A 58 10.14 0.85 1.95
C ALA A 58 9.49 0.52 3.31
N ALA A 59 8.47 -0.34 3.33
CA ALA A 59 7.81 -0.78 4.55
C ALA A 59 8.74 -1.63 5.43
N THR A 60 9.43 -2.60 4.85
CA THR A 60 10.41 -3.43 5.59
C THR A 60 11.59 -2.60 6.09
N GLY A 61 12.03 -1.60 5.30
CA GLY A 61 13.07 -0.64 5.70
C GLY A 61 12.72 0.19 6.95
N VAL A 62 11.44 0.37 7.28
CA VAL A 62 10.96 1.03 8.51
C VAL A 62 10.50 0.04 9.59
N GLY A 63 10.81 -1.24 9.44
CA GLY A 63 10.54 -2.28 10.43
C GLY A 63 9.13 -2.88 10.38
N VAL A 64 8.39 -2.70 9.28
CA VAL A 64 7.16 -3.47 9.04
C VAL A 64 7.54 -4.92 8.75
N ARG A 65 6.88 -5.86 9.44
CA ARG A 65 7.13 -7.28 9.26
C ARG A 65 6.31 -7.85 8.09
N PRO A 66 6.79 -8.91 7.42
CA PRO A 66 6.07 -9.54 6.30
C PRO A 66 4.61 -9.93 6.61
N ASP A 67 4.34 -10.43 7.82
CA ASP A 67 2.99 -10.81 8.26
C ASP A 67 2.04 -9.61 8.38
N GLU A 68 2.56 -8.41 8.64
CA GLU A 68 1.75 -7.19 8.66
C GLU A 68 1.37 -6.72 7.26
N VAL A 69 2.25 -6.91 6.27
CA VAL A 69 1.94 -6.67 4.86
C VAL A 69 0.85 -7.62 4.39
N ILE A 70 0.92 -8.89 4.80
CA ILE A 70 -0.13 -9.89 4.54
C ILE A 70 -1.44 -9.50 5.25
N ALA A 71 -1.37 -9.03 6.50
CA ALA A 71 -2.54 -8.55 7.23
C ALA A 71 -3.21 -7.34 6.56
N VAL A 72 -2.44 -6.45 5.92
CA VAL A 72 -3.00 -5.38 5.08
C VAL A 72 -3.74 -5.97 3.88
N LEU A 73 -3.15 -6.94 3.19
CA LEU A 73 -3.78 -7.58 2.03
C LEU A 73 -5.10 -8.26 2.40
N ASP A 74 -5.15 -8.97 3.54
CA ASP A 74 -6.37 -9.56 4.10
C ASP A 74 -7.39 -8.47 4.49
N GLY A 75 -6.94 -7.45 5.22
CA GLY A 75 -7.79 -6.36 5.70
C GLY A 75 -8.42 -5.49 4.61
N VAL A 76 -7.82 -5.40 3.42
CA VAL A 76 -8.40 -4.64 2.30
C VAL A 76 -9.43 -5.43 1.47
N VAL A 77 -9.54 -6.76 1.64
CA VAL A 77 -10.54 -7.60 0.94
C VAL A 77 -11.95 -7.00 0.96
N PRO A 78 -12.53 -6.56 2.10
CA PRO A 78 -13.87 -5.95 2.13
C PRO A 78 -13.95 -4.59 1.41
N VAL A 79 -12.81 -3.90 1.22
CA VAL A 79 -12.74 -2.57 0.58
C VAL A 79 -12.60 -2.69 -0.93
N VAL A 80 -11.73 -3.60 -1.40
CA VAL A 80 -11.36 -3.70 -2.83
C VAL A 80 -12.03 -4.88 -3.53
N GLY A 81 -12.58 -5.83 -2.77
CA GLY A 81 -13.15 -7.08 -3.26
C GLY A 81 -12.12 -8.19 -3.46
N MET A 82 -12.57 -9.44 -3.30
CA MET A 82 -11.73 -10.64 -3.43
C MET A 82 -10.95 -10.70 -4.75
N PRO A 83 -11.52 -10.38 -5.94
CA PRO A 83 -10.79 -10.47 -7.19
C PRO A 83 -9.53 -9.59 -7.24
N ARG A 84 -9.59 -8.38 -6.67
CA ARG A 84 -8.44 -7.47 -6.62
C ARG A 84 -7.40 -7.94 -5.61
N ALA A 85 -7.82 -8.42 -4.44
CA ALA A 85 -6.90 -8.95 -3.44
C ALA A 85 -6.14 -10.17 -3.97
N VAL A 86 -6.83 -11.13 -4.60
CA VAL A 86 -6.21 -12.31 -5.22
C VAL A 86 -5.24 -11.90 -6.33
N ALA A 87 -5.62 -10.94 -7.18
CA ALA A 87 -4.74 -10.46 -8.24
C ALA A 87 -3.47 -9.78 -7.69
N ALA A 88 -3.51 -9.19 -6.49
CA ALA A 88 -2.38 -8.55 -5.85
C ALA A 88 -1.45 -9.52 -5.10
N ALA A 89 -1.98 -10.67 -4.66
CA ALA A 89 -1.25 -11.64 -3.84
C ALA A 89 0.09 -12.10 -4.45
N PRO A 90 0.21 -12.45 -5.75
CA PRO A 90 1.50 -12.84 -6.33
C PRO A 90 2.55 -11.72 -6.30
N ARG A 91 2.12 -10.46 -6.46
CA ARG A 91 3.03 -9.30 -6.42
C ARG A 91 3.53 -9.03 -5.01
N ILE A 92 2.65 -9.12 -4.02
CA ILE A 92 3.00 -9.01 -2.59
C ILE A 92 3.97 -10.13 -2.21
N ALA A 93 3.67 -11.37 -2.59
CA ALA A 93 4.53 -12.51 -2.32
C ALA A 93 5.91 -12.37 -2.98
N ALA A 94 5.96 -11.95 -4.25
CA ALA A 94 7.22 -11.69 -4.93
C ALA A 94 8.01 -10.54 -4.31
N ALA A 95 7.35 -9.53 -3.76
CA ALA A 95 7.99 -8.43 -3.04
C ALA A 95 8.55 -8.88 -1.68
N LEU A 96 7.89 -9.81 -1.00
CA LEU A 96 8.33 -10.39 0.27
C LEU A 96 9.37 -11.51 0.12
N GLY A 97 9.66 -11.94 -1.11
CA GLY A 97 10.58 -13.05 -1.39
C GLY A 97 9.94 -14.45 -1.33
N TYR A 98 8.62 -14.54 -1.22
CA TYR A 98 7.86 -15.81 -1.21
C TYR A 98 7.52 -16.35 -2.61
N ALA A 99 8.01 -15.73 -3.69
CA ALA A 99 7.70 -16.18 -5.05
C ALA A 99 8.10 -17.64 -5.32
N GLU A 100 9.24 -18.08 -4.77
CA GLU A 100 9.70 -19.46 -4.96
C GLU A 100 8.84 -20.48 -4.20
N GLU A 101 8.28 -20.10 -3.05
CA GLU A 101 7.37 -20.94 -2.25
C GLU A 101 5.99 -21.08 -2.92
N LEU A 102 5.53 -20.04 -3.63
CA LEU A 102 4.28 -20.09 -4.39
C LEU A 102 4.35 -20.93 -5.67
N CYS A 103 5.54 -21.13 -6.24
CA CYS A 103 5.74 -22.01 -7.39
C CYS A 103 5.64 -23.50 -7.02
N VAL A 104 5.64 -23.85 -5.73
CA VAL A 104 5.47 -25.24 -5.27
C VAL A 104 3.99 -25.53 -5.08
N SER A 105 3.24 -25.64 -6.19
CA SER A 105 1.95 -26.35 -6.27
C SER A 105 1.48 -26.44 -7.73
N ASP A 106 2.02 -27.41 -8.48
CA ASP A 106 1.22 -28.33 -9.31
C ASP A 106 2.11 -29.48 -9.84
N ASP A 107 2.66 -30.28 -8.93
CA ASP A 107 3.12 -31.63 -9.29
C ASP A 107 2.62 -32.61 -8.21
N GLY A 108 1.44 -33.19 -8.48
CA GLY A 108 0.92 -34.34 -7.75
C GLY A 108 -0.38 -34.12 -6.96
N ARG A 109 -1.52 -34.03 -7.67
CA ARG A 109 -2.66 -34.93 -7.46
C ARG A 109 -3.68 -34.89 -8.59
#